data_AF-A0A7S2WPJ2-F1
#
_entry.id   AF-A0A7S2WPJ2-F1
#
_cell.length_a   1.000
_cell.length_b   1.000
_cell.length_c   1.000
_cell.angle_alpha   90.00
_cell.angle_beta   90.00
_cell.angle_gamma   90.00
#
_symmetry.space_group_name_H-M   'P 1'
#
loop_
_entity.id
_entity.type
_entity.pdbx_description
1 polymer ?
#
loop_
_entity_poly.entity_id
_entity_poly.type
_entity_poly.pdbx_seq_one_letter_code
_entity_poly.pdbx_strand_id
1 'polypeptide(L)'
;PMAAPKRVIQMVSAHVDPMAPPKHLHRKAPRGPQTDEFSPVLHPSSKKLTQEQREAWNIPACISNWKNTRGYTIPLDKRLAADGRGLVDNNVLNPNFATLSESLYVAERQARDEVKMRAQVQQSITIQHKHQQEQHLRQLAKQARQQRNPATATSNNIATTTVLDTTATTTATTTNNNNNNQNSLQPHVIPAHNNEHNDEKGEDQVAAQQRERLRLQRKKEREREYRMEQHKNNKDSTEDQDLVKKRRLESDRDVSEKIALGVVTGNAN
;
A
#
# COMPACT_ATOMS: atom_id res chain seq x y z
N PRO A 1 59.84 32.23 103.32
CA PRO A 1 59.15 33.24 102.48
C PRO A 1 57.95 32.58 101.78
N MET A 2 56.74 32.77 102.33
CA MET A 2 55.52 32.13 101.83
C MET A 2 55.05 32.79 100.53
N ALA A 3 54.73 32.00 99.52
CA ALA A 3 54.25 32.48 98.22
C ALA A 3 52.86 33.13 98.36
N ALA A 4 52.64 34.26 97.67
CA ALA A 4 51.35 34.94 97.66
C ALA A 4 50.26 34.07 97.00
N PRO A 5 49.03 34.01 97.57
CA PRO A 5 47.97 33.09 97.15
C PRO A 5 47.32 33.43 95.79
N LYS A 6 47.57 34.63 95.25
CA LYS A 6 47.02 35.08 93.96
C LYS A 6 48.11 35.80 93.18
N ARG A 7 48.12 35.62 91.86
CA ARG A 7 49.01 36.32 90.92
C ARG A 7 48.16 37.20 90.01
N VAL A 8 48.55 38.46 89.88
CA VAL A 8 47.96 39.38 88.90
C VAL A 8 48.78 39.27 87.62
N ILE A 9 48.15 38.89 86.52
CA ILE A 9 48.79 38.76 85.20
C ILE A 9 48.13 39.75 84.26
N GLN A 10 48.94 40.63 83.67
CA GLN A 10 48.47 41.51 82.61
C GLN A 10 48.60 40.77 81.28
N MET A 11 47.46 40.42 80.68
CA MET A 11 47.42 39.85 79.34
C MET A 11 47.44 41.00 78.32
N VAL A 12 48.45 41.00 77.45
CA VAL A 12 48.51 41.89 76.28
C VAL A 12 48.44 41.02 75.03
N SER A 13 47.61 41.41 74.05
CA SER A 13 47.55 40.70 72.77
C SER A 13 48.91 40.83 72.04
N ALA A 14 49.40 39.72 71.50
CA ALA A 14 50.59 39.76 70.66
C ALA A 14 50.28 40.56 69.39
N HIS A 15 51.21 41.45 68.99
CA HIS A 15 51.09 42.18 67.72
C HIS A 15 51.16 41.20 66.54
N VAL A 16 50.16 41.23 65.65
CA VAL A 16 50.04 40.31 64.51
C VAL A 16 50.49 41.02 63.24
N ASP A 17 51.39 40.38 62.48
CA ASP A 17 51.87 40.89 61.18
C ASP A 17 50.74 40.89 60.15
N PRO A 18 50.42 42.05 59.53
CA PRO A 18 49.35 42.15 58.54
C PRO A 18 49.65 41.40 57.23
N MET A 19 50.90 41.04 56.95
CA MET A 19 51.31 40.38 55.70
C MET A 19 51.61 38.88 55.87
N ALA A 20 51.45 38.32 57.07
CA ALA A 20 51.74 36.91 57.32
C ALA A 20 50.64 35.98 56.75
N PRO A 21 51.01 34.86 56.10
CA PRO A 21 50.05 33.90 55.56
C PRO A 21 49.37 33.05 56.65
N PRO A 22 48.24 32.37 56.34
CA PRO A 22 47.55 31.49 57.28
C PRO A 22 48.44 30.37 57.82
N LYS A 23 48.55 30.27 59.15
CA LYS A 23 49.52 29.37 59.81
C LYS A 23 49.13 27.89 59.75
N HIS A 24 47.85 27.54 59.62
CA HIS A 24 47.37 26.16 59.74
C HIS A 24 46.56 25.70 58.53
N LEU A 25 46.70 24.42 58.17
CA LEU A 25 45.94 23.75 57.12
C LEU A 25 44.65 23.12 57.67
N HIS A 26 43.60 23.11 56.86
CA HIS A 26 42.33 22.47 57.23
C HIS A 26 42.44 20.94 57.11
N ARG A 27 42.10 20.21 58.19
CA ARG A 27 41.98 18.74 58.19
C ARG A 27 40.51 18.33 58.30
N LYS A 28 40.04 17.45 57.41
CA LYS A 28 38.69 16.86 57.52
C LYS A 28 38.66 15.84 58.65
N ALA A 29 37.86 16.09 59.68
CA ALA A 29 37.59 15.14 60.75
C ALA A 29 36.26 14.40 60.46
N PRO A 30 36.12 13.13 60.89
CA PRO A 30 34.83 12.46 60.86
C PRO A 30 33.81 13.24 61.69
N ARG A 31 32.53 13.09 61.36
CA ARG A 31 31.45 13.73 62.11
C ARG A 31 31.54 13.26 63.57
N GLY A 32 31.60 14.23 64.49
CA GLY A 32 31.60 13.96 65.92
C GLY A 32 30.32 13.22 66.36
N PRO A 33 30.29 12.68 67.59
CA PRO A 33 29.08 12.07 68.13
C PRO A 33 27.93 13.09 68.08
N GLN A 34 26.73 12.60 67.77
CA GLN A 34 25.56 13.47 67.73
C GLN A 34 25.30 14.01 69.15
N THR A 35 25.28 15.34 69.28
CA THR A 35 25.22 16.07 70.57
C THR A 35 23.81 16.17 71.14
N ASP A 36 22.80 15.85 70.35
CA ASP A 36 21.43 15.76 70.81
C ASP A 36 21.28 14.39 71.47
N GLU A 37 21.23 14.39 72.80
CA GLU A 37 20.93 13.19 73.58
C GLU A 37 19.69 12.52 72.97
N PHE A 38 19.78 11.22 72.64
CA PHE A 38 18.72 10.51 71.93
C PHE A 38 17.40 10.62 72.70
N SER A 39 16.47 11.44 72.20
CA SER A 39 15.15 11.61 72.81
C SER A 39 14.44 10.26 72.92
N PRO A 40 13.84 9.92 74.09
CA PRO A 40 13.14 8.66 74.27
C PRO A 40 12.00 8.50 73.24
N VAL A 41 12.03 7.40 72.48
CA VAL A 41 10.98 7.10 71.50
C VAL A 41 9.85 6.35 72.21
N LEU A 42 8.77 7.06 72.54
CA LEU A 42 7.62 6.54 73.30
C LEU A 42 6.60 5.82 72.38
N HIS A 43 6.97 4.64 71.87
CA HIS A 43 6.03 3.81 71.11
C HIS A 43 5.05 3.06 72.03
N PRO A 44 3.81 2.75 71.56
CA PRO A 44 2.99 1.74 72.20
C PRO A 44 3.68 0.36 72.11
N SER A 45 3.20 -0.60 72.90
CA SER A 45 3.75 -1.97 72.85
C SER A 45 3.70 -2.54 71.42
N SER A 46 4.76 -3.22 71.00
CA SER A 46 4.88 -3.73 69.64
C SER A 46 3.77 -4.76 69.36
N LYS A 47 3.01 -4.55 68.28
CA LYS A 47 2.05 -5.54 67.80
C LYS A 47 2.79 -6.80 67.36
N LYS A 48 2.36 -7.98 67.85
CA LYS A 48 2.92 -9.26 67.39
C LYS A 48 2.48 -9.48 65.95
N LEU A 49 3.46 -9.60 65.04
CA LEU A 49 3.20 -9.88 63.63
C LEU A 49 2.69 -11.32 63.48
N THR A 50 1.58 -11.51 62.77
CA THR A 50 1.11 -12.85 62.43
C THR A 50 1.99 -13.46 61.34
N GLN A 51 2.03 -14.80 61.27
CA GLN A 51 2.83 -15.49 60.26
C GLN A 51 2.36 -15.13 58.83
N GLU A 52 1.05 -15.09 58.61
CA GLU A 52 0.43 -14.70 57.34
C GLU A 52 0.85 -13.30 56.88
N GLN A 53 0.88 -12.33 57.80
CA GLN A 53 1.33 -10.99 57.48
C GLN A 53 2.80 -10.98 57.09
N ARG A 54 3.66 -11.74 57.79
CA ARG A 54 5.07 -11.84 57.42
C ARG A 54 5.24 -12.45 56.03
N GLU A 55 4.50 -13.50 55.71
CA GLU A 55 4.58 -14.21 54.43
C GLU A 55 4.06 -13.35 53.26
N ALA A 56 2.97 -12.61 53.46
CA ALA A 56 2.42 -11.69 52.46
C ALA A 56 3.41 -10.58 52.07
N TRP A 57 4.27 -10.17 53.00
CA TRP A 57 5.31 -9.16 52.77
C TRP A 57 6.69 -9.77 52.41
N ASN A 58 6.74 -11.08 52.12
CA ASN A 58 7.97 -11.71 51.65
C ASN A 58 8.22 -11.34 50.18
N ILE A 59 9.18 -10.44 49.93
CA ILE A 59 9.51 -9.95 48.59
C ILE A 59 10.43 -10.97 47.88
N PRO A 60 10.03 -11.53 46.72
CA PRO A 60 10.88 -12.44 45.95
C PRO A 60 12.18 -11.78 45.46
N ALA A 61 13.22 -12.58 45.25
CA ALA A 61 14.49 -12.07 44.74
C ALA A 61 14.36 -11.47 43.33
N CYS A 62 14.92 -10.28 43.13
CA CYS A 62 14.93 -9.61 41.83
C CYS A 62 15.95 -10.26 40.88
N ILE A 63 15.48 -11.16 40.01
CA ILE A 63 16.29 -11.75 38.94
C ILE A 63 16.07 -10.91 37.68
N SER A 64 17.09 -10.15 37.29
CA SER A 64 16.98 -9.29 36.11
C SER A 64 17.47 -10.01 34.84
N ASN A 65 16.82 -9.73 33.72
CA ASN A 65 17.21 -10.25 32.40
C ASN A 65 18.43 -9.51 31.79
N TRP A 66 18.84 -8.36 32.34
CA TRP A 66 19.92 -7.53 31.79
C TRP A 66 21.19 -7.47 32.64
N LYS A 67 21.06 -7.46 33.96
CA LYS A 67 22.17 -7.20 34.89
C LYS A 67 22.34 -8.33 35.90
N ASN A 68 23.58 -8.81 35.99
CA ASN A 68 24.01 -9.78 36.97
C ASN A 68 25.37 -9.37 37.52
N THR A 69 25.38 -8.39 38.43
CA THR A 69 26.63 -7.75 38.92
C THR A 69 27.54 -8.73 39.65
N ARG A 70 26.98 -9.73 40.31
CA ARG A 70 27.71 -10.78 41.04
C ARG A 70 27.97 -12.03 40.21
N GLY A 71 27.51 -12.08 38.96
CA GLY A 71 27.77 -13.20 38.04
C GLY A 71 27.15 -14.54 38.46
N TYR A 72 26.01 -14.55 39.18
CA TYR A 72 25.38 -15.79 39.60
C TYR A 72 24.92 -16.65 38.43
N THR A 73 25.13 -17.97 38.53
CA THR A 73 24.58 -18.96 37.60
C THR A 73 23.15 -19.28 38.03
N ILE A 74 22.19 -18.74 37.28
CA ILE A 74 20.75 -18.84 37.58
C ILE A 74 20.12 -19.78 36.54
N PRO A 75 19.35 -20.79 36.96
CA PRO A 75 18.67 -21.71 36.03
C PRO A 75 17.61 -20.98 35.20
N LEU A 76 17.27 -21.57 34.05
CA LEU A 76 16.42 -20.91 33.04
C LEU A 76 14.99 -20.66 33.54
N ASP A 77 14.44 -21.59 34.32
CA ASP A 77 13.11 -21.46 34.93
C ASP A 77 13.01 -20.19 35.79
N LYS A 78 14.01 -19.91 36.64
CA LYS A 78 14.02 -18.73 37.51
C LYS A 78 14.31 -17.43 36.77
N ARG A 79 15.02 -17.49 35.63
CA ARG A 79 15.21 -16.33 34.75
C ARG A 79 13.92 -15.96 34.03
N LEU A 80 13.18 -16.97 33.56
CA LEU A 80 11.92 -16.78 32.84
C LEU A 80 10.71 -16.61 33.76
N ALA A 81 10.82 -16.93 35.04
CA ALA A 81 9.71 -16.86 36.00
C ALA A 81 9.06 -15.47 36.10
N ALA A 82 9.84 -14.40 35.92
CA ALA A 82 9.33 -13.03 35.95
C ALA A 82 8.84 -12.53 34.58
N ASP A 83 9.03 -13.32 33.51
CA ASP A 83 8.62 -12.95 32.16
C ASP A 83 7.12 -13.23 32.00
N GLY A 84 6.30 -12.24 32.33
CA GLY A 84 4.83 -12.30 32.28
C GLY A 84 4.23 -12.52 30.88
N ARG A 85 5.05 -12.79 29.85
CA ARG A 85 4.61 -13.07 28.47
C ARG A 85 3.69 -14.29 28.39
N GLY A 86 3.89 -15.29 29.24
CA GLY A 86 3.03 -16.47 29.31
C GLY A 86 1.63 -16.19 29.87
N LEU A 87 1.42 -15.06 30.55
CA LEU A 87 0.12 -14.62 31.04
C LEU A 87 -0.62 -13.75 30.01
N VAL A 88 0.07 -13.24 28.99
CA VAL A 88 -0.57 -12.43 27.95
C VAL A 88 -1.24 -13.37 26.94
N ASP A 89 -2.58 -13.35 26.91
CA ASP A 89 -3.41 -14.11 25.96
C ASP A 89 -3.32 -13.56 24.52
N ASN A 90 -2.11 -13.48 23.96
CA ASN A 90 -1.87 -13.07 22.58
C ASN A 90 -2.46 -14.05 21.55
N ASN A 91 -2.88 -15.24 22.00
CA ASN A 91 -3.44 -16.29 21.15
C ASN A 91 -4.93 -16.12 20.86
N VAL A 92 -5.60 -15.13 21.47
CA VAL A 92 -7.02 -14.84 21.21
C VAL A 92 -7.11 -13.88 20.02
N LEU A 93 -7.29 -14.44 18.82
CA LEU A 93 -7.53 -13.67 17.61
C LEU A 93 -8.98 -13.14 17.58
N ASN A 94 -9.16 -11.92 17.06
CA ASN A 94 -10.50 -11.34 16.89
C ASN A 94 -11.32 -12.16 15.85
N PRO A 95 -12.58 -12.53 16.13
CA PRO A 95 -13.44 -13.28 15.20
C PRO A 95 -13.71 -12.56 13.87
N ASN A 96 -13.54 -11.23 13.82
CA ASN A 96 -13.70 -10.43 12.60
C ASN A 96 -12.69 -10.84 11.50
N PHE A 97 -11.55 -11.42 11.86
CA PHE A 97 -10.60 -11.92 10.86
C PHE A 97 -11.16 -13.14 10.11
N ALA A 98 -11.93 -13.99 10.79
CA ALA A 98 -12.59 -15.13 10.15
C ALA A 98 -13.68 -14.65 9.18
N THR A 99 -14.56 -13.75 9.63
CA THR A 99 -15.63 -13.19 8.79
C THR A 99 -15.08 -12.42 7.59
N LEU A 100 -13.99 -11.68 7.77
CA LEU A 100 -13.29 -11.00 6.68
C LEU A 100 -12.74 -12.00 5.67
N SER A 101 -12.05 -13.05 6.13
CA SER A 101 -11.47 -14.06 5.22
C SER A 101 -12.54 -14.81 4.43
N GLU A 102 -13.67 -15.13 5.07
CA GLU A 102 -14.81 -15.81 4.43
C GLU A 102 -15.48 -14.91 3.39
N SER A 103 -15.77 -13.65 3.74
CA SER A 103 -16.39 -12.70 2.82
C SER A 103 -15.53 -12.44 1.59
N LEU A 104 -14.20 -12.34 1.75
CA LEU A 104 -13.26 -12.25 0.62
C LEU A 104 -13.29 -13.50 -0.26
N TYR A 105 -13.38 -14.69 0.34
CA TYR A 105 -13.45 -15.94 -0.42
C TYR A 105 -14.73 -16.05 -1.25
N VAL A 106 -15.86 -15.62 -0.68
CA VAL A 106 -17.16 -15.56 -1.40
C VAL A 106 -17.11 -14.53 -2.52
N ALA A 107 -16.59 -13.32 -2.24
CA ALA A 107 -16.46 -12.26 -3.24
C ALA A 107 -15.55 -12.68 -4.41
N GLU A 108 -14.42 -13.35 -4.12
CA GLU A 108 -13.53 -13.86 -5.16
C GLU A 108 -14.23 -14.89 -6.06
N ARG A 109 -14.98 -15.83 -5.47
CA ARG A 109 -15.71 -16.85 -6.24
C ARG A 109 -16.73 -16.21 -7.17
N GLN A 110 -17.52 -15.26 -6.66
CA GLN A 110 -18.50 -14.53 -7.47
C GLN A 110 -17.83 -13.77 -8.62
N ALA A 111 -16.73 -13.06 -8.34
CA ALA A 111 -15.99 -12.34 -9.38
C ALA A 111 -15.46 -13.27 -10.48
N ARG A 112 -14.95 -14.46 -10.13
CA ARG A 112 -14.48 -15.45 -11.11
C ARG A 112 -15.63 -16.01 -11.96
N ASP A 113 -16.77 -16.31 -11.34
CA ASP A 113 -17.95 -16.82 -12.06
C ASP A 113 -18.48 -15.76 -13.03
N GLU A 114 -18.55 -14.49 -12.62
CA GLU A 114 -18.93 -13.39 -13.49
C GLU A 114 -17.97 -13.22 -14.68
N VAL A 115 -16.67 -13.25 -14.45
CA VAL A 115 -15.67 -13.15 -15.53
C VAL A 115 -15.82 -14.31 -16.51
N LYS A 116 -16.04 -15.52 -16.02
CA LYS A 116 -16.26 -16.71 -16.86
C LYS A 116 -17.52 -16.57 -17.71
N MET A 117 -18.63 -16.14 -17.11
CA MET A 117 -19.90 -15.93 -17.81
C MET A 117 -19.77 -14.83 -18.87
N ARG A 118 -19.12 -13.70 -18.54
CA ARG A 118 -18.85 -12.61 -19.49
C ARG A 118 -18.01 -13.10 -20.67
N ALA A 119 -16.97 -13.90 -20.41
CA ALA A 119 -16.12 -14.46 -21.46
C ALA A 119 -16.89 -15.40 -22.40
N GLN A 120 -17.77 -16.25 -21.84
CA GLN A 120 -18.61 -17.16 -22.63
C GLN A 120 -19.62 -16.40 -23.51
N VAL A 121 -20.26 -15.36 -22.97
CA VAL A 121 -21.20 -14.52 -23.73
C VAL A 121 -20.46 -13.74 -24.82
N GLN A 122 -19.29 -13.17 -24.52
CA GLN A 122 -18.50 -12.46 -25.52
C GLN A 122 -18.05 -13.39 -26.65
N GLN A 123 -17.70 -14.64 -26.32
CA GLN A 123 -17.35 -15.66 -27.31
C GLN A 123 -18.55 -16.00 -28.21
N SER A 124 -19.74 -16.19 -27.64
CA SER A 124 -20.95 -16.50 -28.43
C SER A 124 -21.35 -15.35 -29.35
N ILE A 125 -21.29 -14.10 -28.88
CA ILE A 125 -21.53 -12.89 -29.70
C ILE A 125 -20.51 -12.81 -30.85
N THR A 126 -19.24 -13.08 -30.57
CA THR A 126 -18.19 -13.06 -31.59
C THR A 126 -18.43 -14.13 -32.66
N ILE A 127 -18.84 -15.34 -32.25
CA ILE A 127 -19.20 -16.43 -33.17
C ILE A 127 -20.42 -16.04 -34.03
N GLN A 128 -21.46 -15.48 -33.41
CA GLN A 128 -22.66 -15.01 -34.13
C GLN A 128 -22.32 -13.92 -35.14
N HIS A 129 -21.52 -12.92 -34.76
CA HIS A 129 -21.07 -11.86 -35.66
C HIS A 129 -20.26 -12.41 -36.84
N LYS A 130 -19.35 -13.37 -36.58
CA LYS A 130 -18.60 -14.06 -37.64
C LYS A 130 -19.53 -14.82 -38.58
N HIS A 131 -20.54 -15.51 -38.05
CA HIS A 131 -21.52 -16.24 -38.86
C HIS A 131 -22.36 -15.30 -39.74
N GLN A 132 -22.83 -14.18 -39.19
CA GLN A 132 -23.56 -13.16 -39.96
C GLN A 132 -22.68 -12.58 -41.08
N GLN A 133 -21.40 -12.31 -40.79
CA GLN A 133 -20.46 -11.82 -41.79
C GLN A 133 -20.22 -12.85 -42.91
N GLU A 134 -20.09 -14.14 -42.58
CA GLU A 134 -19.98 -15.22 -43.56
C GLU A 134 -21.23 -15.34 -44.45
N GLN A 135 -22.43 -15.27 -43.86
CA GLN A 135 -23.69 -15.28 -44.62
C GLN A 135 -23.79 -14.06 -45.55
N HIS A 136 -23.40 -12.87 -45.08
CA HIS A 136 -23.41 -11.66 -45.90
C HIS A 136 -22.45 -11.78 -47.10
N LEU A 137 -21.22 -12.24 -46.86
CA LEU A 137 -20.25 -12.52 -47.93
C LEU A 137 -20.76 -13.59 -48.91
N ARG A 138 -21.44 -14.63 -48.42
CA ARG A 138 -22.05 -15.68 -49.25
C ARG A 138 -23.15 -15.14 -50.15
N GLN A 139 -24.01 -14.26 -49.66
CA GLN A 139 -25.07 -13.62 -50.44
C GLN A 139 -24.48 -12.71 -51.53
N LEU A 140 -23.48 -11.89 -51.17
CA LEU A 140 -22.78 -11.02 -52.12
C LEU A 140 -22.11 -11.84 -53.23
N ALA A 141 -21.43 -12.95 -52.87
CA ALA A 141 -20.84 -13.86 -53.86
C ALA A 141 -21.89 -14.50 -54.79
N LYS A 142 -23.08 -14.86 -54.27
CA LYS A 142 -24.18 -15.39 -55.10
C LYS A 142 -24.69 -14.34 -56.08
N GLN A 143 -24.88 -13.09 -55.63
CA GLN A 143 -25.30 -11.98 -56.48
C GLN A 143 -24.25 -11.67 -57.56
N ALA A 144 -22.97 -11.64 -57.21
CA ALA A 144 -21.88 -11.44 -58.17
C ALA A 144 -21.82 -12.55 -59.23
N ARG A 145 -22.03 -13.82 -58.85
CA ARG A 145 -22.12 -14.94 -59.80
C ARG A 145 -23.32 -14.81 -60.76
N GLN A 146 -24.47 -14.34 -60.27
CA GLN A 146 -25.66 -14.12 -61.08
C GLN A 146 -25.44 -13.00 -62.11
N GLN A 147 -24.81 -11.89 -61.70
CA GLN A 147 -24.50 -10.77 -62.60
C GLN A 147 -23.44 -11.12 -63.66
N ARG A 148 -22.54 -12.07 -63.35
CA ARG A 148 -21.51 -12.53 -64.28
C ARG A 148 -22.00 -13.62 -65.25
N ASN A 149 -23.26 -14.05 -65.20
CA ASN A 149 -23.81 -15.10 -66.05
C ASN A 149 -24.79 -14.55 -67.10
N PRO A 150 -24.33 -13.98 -68.24
CA PRO A 150 -25.11 -13.95 -69.46
C PRO A 150 -25.05 -15.34 -70.11
N ALA A 151 -26.18 -15.85 -70.58
CA ALA A 151 -26.39 -17.23 -71.01
C ALA A 151 -25.30 -17.83 -71.94
N THR A 152 -24.73 -18.98 -71.53
CA THR A 152 -24.26 -20.17 -72.29
C THR A 152 -23.66 -21.14 -71.25
N ALA A 153 -23.82 -22.46 -71.24
CA ALA A 153 -24.38 -23.41 -72.17
C ALA A 153 -24.82 -24.68 -71.41
N THR A 154 -25.73 -25.41 -72.04
CA THR A 154 -26.03 -26.82 -71.84
C THR A 154 -24.80 -27.70 -72.10
N SER A 155 -24.68 -28.77 -71.29
CA SER A 155 -24.34 -30.16 -71.68
C SER A 155 -23.08 -30.82 -71.08
N ASN A 156 -23.35 -31.97 -70.45
CA ASN A 156 -22.60 -33.23 -70.39
C ASN A 156 -21.39 -33.44 -69.45
N ASN A 157 -21.63 -34.38 -68.53
CA ASN A 157 -20.80 -35.52 -68.09
C ASN A 157 -19.28 -35.34 -67.93
N ILE A 158 -18.79 -35.60 -66.71
CA ILE A 158 -17.67 -36.53 -66.48
C ILE A 158 -17.82 -37.15 -65.09
N ALA A 159 -17.82 -38.47 -65.08
CA ALA A 159 -17.64 -39.31 -63.91
C ALA A 159 -16.14 -39.48 -63.65
N THR A 160 -15.73 -39.34 -62.38
CA THR A 160 -14.57 -39.99 -61.75
C THR A 160 -14.74 -39.80 -60.23
N THR A 161 -15.27 -40.77 -59.49
CA THR A 161 -14.50 -41.77 -58.71
C THR A 161 -13.32 -41.18 -57.93
N THR A 162 -13.47 -41.02 -56.61
CA THR A 162 -12.67 -41.70 -55.57
C THR A 162 -13.25 -41.41 -54.16
N VAL A 163 -13.71 -42.48 -53.50
CA VAL A 163 -13.58 -42.88 -52.07
C VAL A 163 -13.24 -41.80 -51.02
N LEU A 164 -14.03 -41.61 -49.94
CA LEU A 164 -13.97 -42.33 -48.64
C LEU A 164 -12.55 -42.34 -48.05
N ASP A 165 -12.26 -42.09 -46.78
CA ASP A 165 -12.98 -41.71 -45.56
C ASP A 165 -11.86 -41.51 -44.49
N THR A 166 -12.25 -40.93 -43.36
CA THR A 166 -11.72 -41.16 -42.01
C THR A 166 -10.34 -40.65 -41.55
N THR A 167 -10.45 -40.00 -40.37
CA THR A 167 -9.51 -40.01 -39.21
C THR A 167 -8.40 -38.96 -39.09
N ALA A 168 -8.73 -37.96 -38.26
CA ALA A 168 -8.02 -37.62 -37.03
C ALA A 168 -6.59 -37.03 -37.07
N THR A 169 -6.40 -36.13 -36.09
CA THR A 169 -5.15 -35.78 -35.40
C THR A 169 -4.30 -34.66 -36.01
N THR A 170 -4.70 -33.44 -35.65
CA THR A 170 -3.79 -32.33 -35.33
C THR A 170 -2.62 -32.79 -34.45
N THR A 171 -1.41 -32.68 -34.97
CA THR A 171 -0.18 -32.48 -34.17
C THR A 171 0.60 -31.35 -34.83
N ALA A 172 0.22 -30.11 -34.51
CA ALA A 172 1.04 -28.95 -34.79
C ALA A 172 2.21 -28.96 -33.80
N THR A 173 3.42 -29.10 -34.33
CA THR A 173 4.67 -28.99 -33.59
C THR A 173 4.84 -27.59 -33.03
N THR A 174 4.85 -27.56 -31.70
CA THR A 174 5.33 -26.54 -30.77
C THR A 174 6.55 -25.77 -31.29
N THR A 175 6.39 -24.48 -31.59
CA THR A 175 7.50 -23.52 -31.52
C THR A 175 7.70 -23.15 -30.06
N ASN A 176 8.70 -23.77 -29.46
CA ASN A 176 9.12 -23.58 -28.08
C ASN A 176 10.13 -22.43 -28.06
N ASN A 177 9.77 -21.28 -27.49
CA ASN A 177 10.74 -20.26 -27.06
C ASN A 177 10.34 -19.75 -25.69
N ASN A 178 10.67 -20.56 -24.69
CA ASN A 178 10.82 -20.14 -23.31
C ASN A 178 12.16 -19.42 -23.15
N ASN A 179 12.13 -18.18 -22.67
CA ASN A 179 13.24 -17.63 -21.91
C ASN A 179 12.66 -16.80 -20.74
N ASN A 180 12.48 -17.49 -19.63
CA ASN A 180 12.53 -16.90 -18.29
C ASN A 180 13.98 -16.46 -18.01
N ASN A 181 14.20 -15.22 -17.60
CA ASN A 181 14.81 -14.95 -16.28
C ASN A 181 15.00 -13.44 -16.00
N GLN A 182 14.53 -13.05 -14.82
CA GLN A 182 15.27 -12.29 -13.79
C GLN A 182 15.65 -10.85 -14.11
N ASN A 183 14.75 -9.96 -13.67
CA ASN A 183 15.03 -8.91 -12.70
C ASN A 183 16.52 -8.69 -12.32
N SER A 184 17.09 -7.56 -12.74
CA SER A 184 18.11 -6.84 -11.95
C SER A 184 18.14 -5.38 -12.38
N LEU A 185 18.08 -4.50 -11.38
CA LEU A 185 18.23 -3.06 -11.49
C LEU A 185 19.66 -2.65 -11.87
N GLN A 186 19.75 -1.40 -12.35
CA GLN A 186 20.93 -0.56 -12.70
C GLN A 186 21.43 -0.72 -14.14
N PRO A 187 22.10 0.28 -14.75
CA PRO A 187 22.72 1.51 -14.22
C PRO A 187 22.27 2.78 -15.00
N HIS A 188 22.65 4.03 -14.70
CA HIS A 188 23.87 4.63 -15.22
C HIS A 188 23.91 6.11 -14.80
N VAL A 189 24.97 6.50 -14.09
CA VAL A 189 25.29 7.89 -13.77
C VAL A 189 25.81 8.56 -15.05
N ILE A 190 25.16 9.65 -15.49
CA ILE A 190 25.67 10.51 -16.57
C ILE A 190 26.26 11.79 -15.92
N PRO A 191 27.44 12.26 -16.34
CA PRO A 191 28.11 13.40 -15.72
C PRO A 191 27.45 14.72 -16.12
N ALA A 192 27.50 15.70 -15.22
CA ALA A 192 27.14 17.07 -15.51
C ALA A 192 28.12 17.67 -16.53
N HIS A 193 27.61 18.10 -17.68
CA HIS A 193 28.33 19.03 -18.56
C HIS A 193 27.42 20.22 -18.86
N ASN A 194 27.77 21.36 -18.24
CA ASN A 194 27.34 22.68 -18.69
C ASN A 194 27.94 22.93 -20.08
N ASN A 195 27.13 23.40 -21.03
CA ASN A 195 27.49 24.56 -21.86
C ASN A 195 26.31 25.03 -22.72
N GLU A 196 25.85 26.22 -22.35
CA GLU A 196 25.57 27.40 -23.17
C GLU A 196 25.11 27.25 -24.64
N HIS A 197 23.90 27.78 -24.83
CA HIS A 197 23.29 28.36 -26.03
C HIS A 197 24.25 29.13 -26.96
N ASN A 198 23.97 29.05 -28.28
CA ASN A 198 23.88 30.13 -29.31
C ASN A 198 23.79 29.42 -30.68
N ASP A 199 23.06 29.80 -31.74
CA ASP A 199 22.08 30.83 -32.05
C ASP A 199 21.50 30.47 -33.45
N GLU A 200 20.28 29.96 -33.55
CA GLU A 200 19.51 29.87 -34.81
C GLU A 200 18.03 30.23 -34.55
N LYS A 201 17.78 31.42 -33.99
CA LYS A 201 16.45 31.86 -33.51
C LYS A 201 15.56 32.54 -34.56
N GLY A 202 15.78 32.30 -35.86
CA GLY A 202 14.99 32.91 -36.94
C GLY A 202 13.77 32.08 -37.35
N GLU A 203 13.99 30.84 -37.77
CA GLU A 203 12.95 30.01 -38.38
C GLU A 203 11.99 29.39 -37.35
N ASP A 204 12.50 29.02 -36.18
CA ASP A 204 11.72 28.46 -35.08
C ASP A 204 10.67 29.44 -34.52
N GLN A 205 10.97 30.74 -34.50
CA GLN A 205 10.00 31.75 -34.05
C GLN A 205 8.85 31.92 -35.04
N VAL A 206 9.13 31.87 -36.34
CA VAL A 206 8.09 31.94 -37.38
C VAL A 206 7.23 30.67 -37.37
N ALA A 207 7.85 29.50 -37.23
CA ALA A 207 7.14 28.22 -37.11
C ALA A 207 6.28 28.16 -35.83
N ALA A 208 6.79 28.68 -34.71
CA ALA A 208 6.05 28.78 -33.46
C ALA A 208 4.83 29.70 -33.58
N GLN A 209 4.98 30.88 -34.20
CA GLN A 209 3.89 31.81 -34.44
C GLN A 209 2.83 31.24 -35.40
N GLN A 210 3.24 30.54 -36.46
CA GLN A 210 2.31 29.86 -37.37
C GLN A 210 1.52 28.75 -36.66
N ARG A 211 2.19 27.95 -35.82
CA ARG A 211 1.57 26.90 -35.00
C ARG A 211 0.61 27.47 -33.97
N GLU A 212 0.96 28.60 -33.35
CA GLU A 212 0.11 29.30 -32.39
C GLU A 212 -1.13 29.91 -33.07
N ARG A 213 -0.96 30.49 -34.27
CA ARG A 213 -2.07 31.00 -35.09
C ARG A 213 -3.04 29.89 -35.51
N LEU A 214 -2.53 28.71 -35.90
CA LEU A 214 -3.34 27.52 -36.19
C LEU A 214 -4.09 27.01 -34.95
N ARG A 215 -3.46 27.03 -33.77
CA ARG A 215 -4.11 26.67 -32.49
C ARG A 215 -5.23 27.64 -32.14
N LEU A 216 -4.99 28.94 -32.27
CA LEU A 216 -5.99 29.98 -32.02
C LEU A 216 -7.14 29.93 -33.02
N GLN A 217 -6.84 29.69 -34.30
CA GLN A 217 -7.85 29.55 -35.33
C GLN A 217 -8.73 28.31 -35.09
N ARG A 218 -8.13 27.14 -34.79
CA ARG A 218 -8.88 25.94 -34.39
C ARG A 218 -9.68 26.13 -33.11
N LYS A 219 -9.16 26.88 -32.13
CA LYS A 219 -9.88 27.18 -30.88
C LYS A 219 -11.08 28.07 -31.15
N LYS A 220 -10.93 29.10 -31.98
CA LYS A 220 -11.99 30.05 -32.34
C LYS A 220 -13.03 29.43 -33.27
N GLU A 221 -12.63 28.52 -34.14
CA GLU A 221 -13.53 27.72 -34.98
C GLU A 221 -14.33 26.74 -34.14
N ARG A 222 -13.70 25.99 -33.23
CA ARG A 222 -14.39 25.12 -32.28
C ARG A 222 -15.31 25.88 -31.35
N GLU A 223 -14.97 27.12 -30.97
CA GLU A 223 -15.83 27.98 -30.16
C GLU A 223 -17.05 28.49 -30.95
N ARG A 224 -16.88 28.86 -32.23
CA ARG A 224 -17.99 29.17 -33.13
C ARG A 224 -18.87 27.95 -33.39
N GLU A 225 -18.26 26.79 -33.58
CA GLU A 225 -18.93 25.51 -33.82
C GLU A 225 -19.68 25.08 -32.56
N TYR A 226 -19.08 25.17 -31.37
CA TYR A 226 -19.75 24.93 -30.09
C TYR A 226 -20.90 25.91 -29.85
N ARG A 227 -20.77 27.18 -30.27
CA ARG A 227 -21.84 28.17 -30.14
C ARG A 227 -22.97 27.94 -31.15
N MET A 228 -22.64 27.48 -32.35
CA MET A 228 -23.61 27.03 -33.37
C MET A 228 -24.29 25.73 -32.96
N GLU A 229 -23.55 24.79 -32.36
CA GLU A 229 -24.05 23.52 -31.82
C GLU A 229 -24.93 23.78 -30.60
N GLN A 230 -24.58 24.72 -29.71
CA GLN A 230 -25.45 25.21 -28.64
C GLN A 230 -26.73 25.87 -29.19
N HIS A 231 -26.63 26.73 -30.20
CA HIS A 231 -27.81 27.35 -30.83
C HIS A 231 -28.67 26.37 -31.64
N LYS A 232 -28.08 25.31 -32.19
CA LYS A 232 -28.77 24.22 -32.91
C LYS A 232 -29.42 23.24 -31.92
N ASN A 233 -28.75 22.95 -30.80
CA ASN A 233 -29.26 22.11 -29.71
C ASN A 233 -30.39 22.77 -28.91
N ASN A 234 -30.54 24.10 -28.94
CA ASN A 234 -31.62 24.82 -28.26
C ASN A 234 -32.90 24.95 -29.11
N LYS A 235 -32.89 24.50 -30.38
CA LYS A 235 -33.99 24.72 -31.34
C LYS A 235 -34.76 23.45 -31.72
N ASP A 236 -34.23 22.26 -31.45
CA ASP A 236 -34.90 20.98 -31.70
C ASP A 236 -35.27 20.27 -30.38
N SER A 237 -36.55 20.35 -30.06
CA SER A 237 -37.39 19.54 -29.13
C SER A 237 -36.72 18.69 -28.04
N THR A 238 -37.04 19.05 -26.79
CA THR A 238 -36.64 18.46 -25.49
C THR A 238 -36.84 16.94 -25.33
N GLU A 239 -37.62 16.27 -26.18
CA GLU A 239 -37.91 14.83 -26.03
C GLU A 239 -36.87 13.91 -26.71
N ASP A 240 -36.20 14.34 -27.78
CA ASP A 240 -35.23 13.50 -28.50
C ASP A 240 -33.84 13.46 -27.84
N GLN A 241 -33.52 14.48 -27.04
CA GLN A 241 -32.25 14.58 -26.31
C GLN A 241 -32.11 13.46 -25.27
N ASP A 242 -33.18 13.12 -24.57
CA ASP A 242 -33.16 12.07 -23.55
C ASP A 242 -33.04 10.68 -24.16
N LEU A 243 -33.62 10.47 -25.34
CA LEU A 243 -33.52 9.21 -26.08
C LEU A 243 -32.13 9.02 -26.70
N VAL A 244 -31.51 10.08 -27.23
CA VAL A 244 -30.15 10.01 -27.79
C VAL A 244 -29.11 9.86 -26.68
N LYS A 245 -29.26 10.54 -25.54
CA LYS A 245 -28.40 10.34 -24.36
C LYS A 245 -28.55 8.91 -23.81
N LYS A 246 -29.78 8.41 -23.64
CA LYS A 246 -30.02 7.01 -23.23
C LYS A 246 -29.36 6.01 -24.17
N ARG A 247 -29.46 6.20 -25.49
CA ARG A 247 -28.80 5.32 -26.47
C ARG A 247 -27.28 5.33 -26.37
N ARG A 248 -26.66 6.50 -26.15
CA ARG A 248 -25.20 6.62 -25.95
C ARG A 248 -24.75 5.98 -24.64
N LEU A 249 -25.52 6.15 -23.57
CA LEU A 249 -25.29 5.47 -22.30
C LEU A 249 -25.47 3.95 -22.43
N GLU A 250 -26.44 3.48 -23.22
CA GLU A 250 -26.66 2.06 -23.51
C GLU A 250 -25.54 1.43 -24.36
N SER A 251 -24.93 2.17 -25.29
CA SER A 251 -23.77 1.66 -26.03
C SER A 251 -22.57 1.44 -25.11
N ASP A 252 -22.36 2.35 -24.16
CA ASP A 252 -21.20 2.38 -23.27
C ASP A 252 -21.35 1.49 -22.02
N ARG A 253 -22.53 0.92 -21.77
CA ARG A 253 -22.76 -0.02 -20.64
C ARG A 253 -21.97 -1.31 -20.81
N ASP A 254 -21.35 -1.74 -19.73
CA ASP A 254 -20.64 -3.02 -19.64
C ASP A 254 -21.61 -4.21 -19.85
N VAL A 255 -21.07 -5.30 -20.38
CA VAL A 255 -21.86 -6.51 -20.73
C VAL A 255 -22.62 -7.06 -19.51
N SER A 256 -22.06 -6.97 -18.30
CA SER A 256 -22.76 -7.36 -17.06
C SER A 256 -23.97 -6.49 -16.75
N GLU A 257 -23.90 -5.18 -16.98
CA GLU A 257 -25.03 -4.28 -16.79
C GLU A 257 -26.10 -4.50 -17.85
N LYS A 258 -25.70 -4.79 -19.10
CA LYS A 258 -26.63 -5.15 -20.19
C LYS A 258 -27.38 -6.46 -19.92
N ILE A 259 -26.73 -7.43 -19.27
CA ILE A 259 -27.35 -8.68 -18.84
C ILE A 259 -28.27 -8.43 -17.63
N ALA A 260 -27.82 -7.68 -16.62
CA ALA A 260 -28.62 -7.36 -15.44
C ALA A 260 -29.88 -6.52 -15.76
N LEU A 261 -29.81 -5.67 -16.79
CA LEU A 261 -30.93 -4.87 -17.30
C LEU A 261 -31.81 -5.64 -18.30
N GLY A 262 -31.51 -6.92 -18.59
CA GLY A 262 -32.32 -7.76 -19.47
C GLY A 262 -32.35 -7.33 -20.94
N VAL A 263 -31.40 -6.50 -21.38
CA VAL A 263 -31.33 -5.98 -22.76
C VAL A 263 -30.80 -7.04 -23.73
N VAL A 264 -29.91 -7.92 -23.23
CA VAL A 264 -29.47 -9.12 -23.94
C VAL A 264 -30.21 -10.31 -23.35
N THR A 265 -31.44 -10.54 -23.80
CA THR A 265 -32.11 -11.82 -23.58
C THR A 265 -31.48 -12.84 -24.52
N GLY A 266 -30.56 -13.66 -24.00
CA GLY A 266 -30.28 -14.92 -24.66
C GLY A 266 -31.59 -15.69 -24.71
N ASN A 267 -32.12 -15.96 -25.91
CA ASN A 267 -33.26 -16.85 -26.09
C ASN A 267 -32.92 -18.19 -25.40
N ALA A 268 -33.51 -18.40 -24.23
CA ALA A 268 -33.60 -19.70 -23.60
C ALA A 268 -34.73 -20.44 -24.30
N ASN A 269 -34.36 -21.18 -25.35
CA ASN A 269 -35.12 -22.31 -25.90
C ASN A 269 -34.15 -23.48 -26.06
#